data_AF-A0A915MGS8-F1
#
_entry.id   AF-A0A915MGS8-F1
#
_cell.length_a   1.000
_cell.length_b   1.000
_cell.length_c   1.000
_cell.angle_alpha   90.00
_cell.angle_beta   90.00
_cell.angle_gamma   90.00
#
_symmetry.space_group_name_H-M   'P 1'
#
loop_
_entity.id
_entity.type
_entity.pdbx_description
1 polymer ?
#
loop_
_entity_poly.entity_id
_entity_poly.type
_entity_poly.pdbx_seq_one_letter_code
_entity_poly.pdbx_strand_id
1 'polypeptide(L)'
;MVYGGMREEKGGMAAYFKDNSPIQTFVYLADKYIWADNVMPTIHIMDPPDFRNSSQRAKFNEMVFRLENTNYSIGRVSTNLWLWEYQSYLNDFPQVIYERDFYKRFHLRNFFSQFDYQQFRGMVKIRDDIPDGEPCIKAFTFQTSFYGLNSWEKRQTELFRWRRILNEYPEIRAFLAGIFSPFLIDQRKTIAPSSMQSVGSAVAVMTLISLFFLPDKQSVFVMSFSLISISMGVCGFLCLWGSELDSVSMGCIIMAIGLAVDFSIHICYRYHRCSSSMTAEQKVIETLSIVGYPVLQAGGSTLWAMTTLPLVI
;
A
#
# COMPACT_ATOMS: atom_id res chain seq x y z
N MET A 1 -2.02 -14.80 17.44
CA MET A 1 -1.36 -14.61 18.76
C MET A 1 -0.07 -13.87 18.47
N VAL A 2 0.19 -12.65 18.93
CA VAL A 2 -0.29 -11.91 20.10
C VAL A 2 -0.77 -10.53 19.67
N TYR A 3 -1.99 -10.19 20.08
CA TYR A 3 -2.52 -8.84 20.07
C TYR A 3 -1.69 -7.99 21.06
N GLY A 4 -0.85 -7.10 20.54
CA GLY A 4 -0.24 -6.02 21.31
C GLY A 4 -1.11 -4.78 21.18
N GLY A 5 -2.19 -4.70 21.96
CA GLY A 5 -2.80 -3.42 22.28
C GLY A 5 -1.85 -2.60 23.16
N MET A 6 -1.88 -1.27 22.99
CA MET A 6 -1.11 -0.26 23.74
C MET A 6 0.31 0.05 23.23
N ARG A 7 0.41 0.66 22.05
CA ARG A 7 1.29 1.82 21.80
C ARG A 7 0.93 2.49 20.48
N GLU A 8 -0.20 3.16 20.47
CA GLU A 8 -0.71 3.96 19.34
C GLU A 8 -0.06 5.37 19.32
N GLU A 9 1.20 5.51 19.78
CA GLU A 9 1.81 6.83 19.98
C GLU A 9 2.71 7.30 18.82
N LYS A 10 3.17 6.39 17.93
CA LYS A 10 3.97 6.75 16.74
C LYS A 10 3.73 5.82 15.55
N GLY A 11 2.49 5.40 15.32
CA GLY A 11 2.14 4.60 14.13
C GLY A 11 1.88 5.51 12.91
N GLY A 12 2.61 5.31 11.81
CA GLY A 12 2.38 6.01 10.53
C GLY A 12 3.29 7.21 10.26
N MET A 13 2.79 8.22 9.54
CA MET A 13 3.61 9.31 8.98
C MET A 13 4.34 10.15 10.05
N ALA A 14 3.80 10.20 11.28
CA ALA A 14 4.37 10.94 12.39
C ALA A 14 5.79 10.47 12.77
N ALA A 15 6.11 9.18 12.57
CA ALA A 15 7.41 8.60 12.89
C ALA A 15 8.55 9.13 12.00
N TYR A 16 8.24 9.67 10.82
CA TYR A 16 9.24 10.23 9.90
C TYR A 16 9.61 11.68 10.22
N PHE A 17 8.87 12.35 11.10
CA PHE A 17 9.14 13.73 11.47
C PHE A 17 9.91 13.79 12.79
N LYS A 18 10.76 14.81 12.93
CA LYS A 18 11.48 15.09 14.18
C LYS A 18 10.48 15.31 15.33
N ASP A 19 10.82 14.83 16.52
CA ASP A 19 9.96 14.86 17.72
C ASP A 19 9.50 16.27 18.15
N ASN A 20 10.28 17.31 17.85
CA ASN A 20 9.89 18.70 18.15
C ASN A 20 9.26 19.43 16.95
N SER A 21 8.92 18.71 15.87
CA SER A 21 8.34 19.32 14.68
C SER A 21 6.87 19.69 14.91
N PRO A 22 6.43 20.92 14.59
CA PRO A 22 5.01 21.28 14.64
C PRO A 22 4.14 20.42 13.70
N ILE A 23 4.75 19.76 12.72
CA ILE A 23 4.07 18.82 11.83
C ILE A 23 3.55 17.60 12.58
N GLN A 24 4.23 17.12 13.63
CA GLN A 24 3.73 15.97 14.41
C GLN A 24 2.39 16.31 15.08
N THR A 25 2.29 17.48 15.70
CA THR A 25 1.03 17.97 16.28
C THR A 25 -0.06 18.10 15.22
N PHE A 26 0.28 18.66 14.05
CA PHE A 26 -0.67 18.75 12.93
C PHE A 26 -1.15 17.37 12.47
N VAL A 27 -0.25 16.40 12.27
CA VAL A 27 -0.59 15.05 11.83
C VAL A 27 -1.46 14.33 12.87
N TYR A 28 -1.13 14.45 14.15
CA TYR A 28 -1.94 13.89 15.23
C TYR A 28 -3.36 14.50 15.26
N LEU A 29 -3.47 15.82 15.17
CA LEU A 29 -4.77 16.50 15.12
C LEU A 29 -5.55 16.17 13.83
N ALA A 30 -4.86 16.04 12.70
CA ALA A 30 -5.46 15.67 11.43
C ALA A 30 -6.01 14.23 11.47
N ASP A 31 -5.27 13.28 12.04
CA ASP A 31 -5.74 11.88 12.15
C ASP A 31 -6.89 11.75 13.15
N LYS A 32 -6.84 12.53 14.23
CA LYS A 32 -7.86 12.51 15.27
C LYS A 32 -9.17 13.19 14.88
N TYR A 33 -9.10 14.31 14.17
CA TYR A 33 -10.28 15.14 13.88
C TYR A 33 -10.62 15.14 12.39
N ILE A 34 -9.69 15.56 11.52
CA ILE A 34 -9.99 15.75 10.09
C ILE A 34 -10.36 14.42 9.42
N TRP A 35 -9.51 13.41 9.57
CA TRP A 35 -9.66 12.13 8.87
C TRP A 35 -10.61 11.17 9.58
N ALA A 36 -10.90 11.42 10.85
CA ALA A 36 -11.97 10.73 11.57
C ALA A 36 -13.35 11.26 11.17
N ASP A 37 -13.46 12.57 10.92
CA ASP A 37 -14.74 13.22 10.64
C ASP A 37 -15.15 13.13 9.16
N ASN A 38 -14.23 13.36 8.23
CA ASN A 38 -14.55 13.32 6.80
C ASN A 38 -13.38 12.85 5.92
N VAL A 39 -13.63 11.79 5.15
CA VAL A 39 -12.77 11.34 4.05
C VAL A 39 -13.58 11.35 2.76
N MET A 40 -13.08 12.07 1.76
CA MET A 40 -13.77 12.26 0.48
C MET A 40 -12.98 11.66 -0.69
N PRO A 41 -13.17 10.38 -1.03
CA PRO A 41 -12.66 9.81 -2.27
C PRO A 41 -13.19 10.51 -3.51
N THR A 42 -12.31 10.61 -4.49
CA THR A 42 -12.66 10.99 -5.85
C THR A 42 -12.78 9.72 -6.69
N ILE A 43 -13.98 9.48 -7.21
CA ILE A 43 -14.26 8.34 -8.07
C ILE A 43 -14.25 8.85 -9.50
N HIS A 44 -13.39 8.24 -10.31
CA HIS A 44 -13.21 8.58 -11.71
C HIS A 44 -13.93 7.54 -12.57
N ILE A 45 -14.77 8.03 -13.46
CA ILE A 45 -15.50 7.23 -14.45
C ILE A 45 -14.80 7.41 -15.79
N MET A 46 -14.22 6.31 -16.31
CA MET A 46 -13.43 6.36 -17.54
C MET A 46 -14.25 6.10 -18.79
N ASP A 47 -15.28 5.25 -18.70
CA ASP A 47 -16.19 4.95 -19.79
C ASP A 47 -17.62 5.21 -19.31
N PRO A 48 -18.09 6.47 -19.39
CA PRO A 48 -19.39 6.85 -18.87
C PRO A 48 -20.52 6.23 -19.71
N PRO A 49 -21.60 5.74 -19.09
CA PRO A 49 -22.77 5.25 -19.82
C PRO A 49 -23.48 6.38 -20.58
N ASP A 50 -24.31 6.00 -21.54
CA ASP A 50 -25.19 6.96 -22.22
C ASP A 50 -26.33 7.35 -21.27
N PHE A 51 -26.30 8.60 -20.81
CA PHE A 51 -27.26 9.14 -19.85
C PHE A 51 -28.64 9.46 -20.46
N ARG A 52 -28.77 9.45 -21.79
CA ARG A 52 -30.08 9.48 -22.49
C ARG A 52 -30.86 8.20 -22.23
N ASN A 53 -30.17 7.07 -22.06
CA ASN A 53 -30.79 5.78 -21.82
C ASN A 53 -31.15 5.61 -20.34
N SER A 54 -32.45 5.48 -20.06
CA SER A 54 -32.98 5.32 -18.70
C SER A 54 -32.43 4.09 -17.97
N SER A 55 -32.19 2.98 -18.67
CA SER A 55 -31.65 1.74 -18.08
C SER A 55 -30.19 1.90 -17.66
N GLN A 56 -29.36 2.47 -18.54
CA GLN A 56 -27.93 2.69 -18.21
C GLN A 56 -27.77 3.73 -17.10
N ARG A 57 -28.60 4.77 -17.11
CA ARG A 57 -28.67 5.77 -16.03
C ARG A 57 -29.10 5.15 -14.70
N ALA A 58 -30.09 4.26 -14.70
CA ALA A 58 -30.54 3.57 -13.49
C ALA A 58 -29.42 2.70 -12.90
N LYS A 59 -28.67 1.96 -13.73
CA LYS A 59 -27.49 1.20 -13.29
C LYS A 59 -26.40 2.08 -12.68
N PHE A 60 -26.11 3.21 -13.30
CA PHE A 60 -25.14 4.17 -12.74
C PHE A 60 -25.60 4.70 -11.37
N ASN A 61 -26.87 5.11 -11.26
CA ASN A 61 -27.44 5.58 -10.00
C ASN A 61 -27.47 4.48 -8.93
N GLU A 62 -27.67 3.22 -9.31
CA GLU A 62 -27.60 2.07 -8.40
C GLU A 62 -26.18 1.89 -7.85
N MET A 63 -25.15 1.96 -8.70
CA MET A 63 -23.75 1.93 -8.28
C MET A 63 -23.44 3.05 -7.27
N VAL A 64 -23.86 4.29 -7.57
CA VAL A 64 -23.70 5.43 -6.66
C VAL A 64 -24.45 5.20 -5.35
N PHE A 65 -25.70 4.75 -5.40
CA PHE A 65 -26.51 4.44 -4.22
C PHE A 65 -25.85 3.37 -3.33
N ARG A 66 -25.19 2.37 -3.90
CA ARG A 66 -24.47 1.34 -3.13
C ARG A 66 -23.22 1.88 -2.43
N LEU A 67 -22.56 2.87 -3.03
CA LEU A 67 -21.44 3.59 -2.39
C LEU A 67 -21.93 4.51 -1.27
N GLU A 68 -23.12 5.09 -1.42
CA GLU A 68 -23.77 5.96 -0.42
C GLU A 68 -24.36 5.20 0.76
N ASN A 69 -24.60 3.90 0.63
CA ASN A 69 -25.19 3.06 1.69
C ASN A 69 -24.18 2.06 2.27
N THR A 70 -22.90 2.42 2.31
CA THR A 70 -21.93 1.67 3.11
C THR A 70 -21.95 2.11 4.57
N ASN A 71 -21.39 1.28 5.46
CA ASN A 71 -21.47 1.47 6.91
C ASN A 71 -20.88 2.81 7.41
N TYR A 72 -19.96 3.39 6.63
CA TYR A 72 -19.24 4.61 6.96
C TYR A 72 -19.63 5.79 6.05
N SER A 73 -20.61 5.60 5.16
CA SER A 73 -21.00 6.66 4.23
C SER A 73 -21.87 7.70 4.93
N ILE A 74 -21.61 8.99 4.67
CA ILE A 74 -22.49 10.07 5.11
C ILE A 74 -23.82 10.04 4.33
N GLY A 75 -23.84 9.37 3.18
CA GLY A 75 -25.00 9.22 2.30
C GLY A 75 -25.10 10.32 1.24
N ARG A 76 -26.23 10.34 0.54
CA ARG A 76 -26.47 11.12 -0.68
C ARG A 76 -26.22 12.61 -0.56
N VAL A 77 -26.44 13.19 0.63
CA VAL A 77 -26.24 14.63 0.89
C VAL A 77 -24.76 15.03 0.73
N SER A 78 -23.84 14.08 0.88
CA SER A 78 -22.41 14.32 0.77
C SER A 78 -21.84 14.05 -0.63
N THR A 79 -22.66 13.56 -1.55
CA THR A 79 -22.22 13.18 -2.90
C THR A 79 -22.27 14.40 -3.81
N ASN A 80 -21.09 14.84 -4.22
CA ASN A 80 -20.93 15.93 -5.18
C ASN A 80 -20.86 15.35 -6.60
N LEU A 81 -22.00 15.35 -7.30
CA LEU A 81 -22.16 14.75 -8.62
C LEU A 81 -22.84 15.72 -9.60
N TRP A 82 -22.08 16.17 -10.60
CA TRP A 82 -22.54 17.10 -11.63
C TRP A 82 -23.78 16.62 -12.40
N LEU A 83 -23.97 15.31 -12.54
CA LEU A 83 -25.06 14.71 -13.32
C LEU A 83 -26.44 15.06 -12.73
N TRP A 84 -26.58 15.07 -11.41
CA TRP A 84 -27.85 15.38 -10.76
C TRP A 84 -28.16 16.87 -10.80
N GLU A 85 -27.15 17.70 -10.58
CA GLU A 85 -27.26 19.16 -10.73
C GLU A 85 -27.64 19.53 -12.17
N TYR A 86 -27.03 18.87 -13.15
CA TYR A 86 -27.36 19.07 -14.56
C TYR A 86 -28.78 18.62 -14.90
N GLN A 87 -29.26 17.50 -14.32
CA GLN A 87 -30.66 17.10 -14.45
C GLN A 87 -31.59 18.14 -13.83
N SER A 88 -31.29 18.63 -12.63
CA SER A 88 -32.09 19.69 -12.02
C SER A 88 -32.16 20.94 -12.92
N TYR A 89 -31.02 21.36 -13.48
CA TYR A 89 -30.94 22.47 -14.42
C TYR A 89 -31.79 22.25 -15.69
N LEU A 90 -31.79 21.03 -16.25
CA LEU A 90 -32.59 20.73 -17.44
C LEU A 90 -34.10 20.74 -17.16
N ASN A 91 -34.54 20.44 -15.93
CA ASN A 91 -35.96 20.50 -15.55
C ASN A 91 -36.56 21.91 -15.61
N ASP A 92 -35.73 22.95 -15.49
CA ASP A 92 -36.18 24.34 -15.61
C ASP A 92 -36.57 24.71 -17.05
N PHE A 93 -36.21 23.87 -18.03
CA PHE A 93 -36.55 24.05 -19.44
C PHE A 93 -37.62 23.03 -19.86
N PRO A 94 -38.92 23.39 -19.83
CA PRO A 94 -40.01 22.46 -20.14
C PRO A 94 -40.00 21.94 -21.59
N GLN A 95 -39.19 22.55 -22.46
CA GLN A 95 -39.03 22.20 -23.87
C GLN A 95 -37.99 21.09 -24.11
N VAL A 96 -37.21 20.73 -23.08
CA VAL A 96 -36.09 19.79 -23.20
C VAL A 96 -36.58 18.37 -22.95
N ILE A 97 -36.33 17.47 -23.91
CA ILE A 97 -36.59 16.04 -23.76
C ILE A 97 -35.26 15.35 -23.42
N TYR A 98 -35.16 14.77 -22.23
CA TYR A 98 -33.92 14.14 -21.73
C TYR A 98 -33.31 13.12 -22.71
N GLU A 99 -34.13 12.27 -23.31
CA GLU A 99 -33.69 11.20 -24.19
C GLU A 99 -33.01 11.71 -25.47
N ARG A 100 -33.27 12.96 -25.87
CA ARG A 100 -32.73 13.55 -27.10
C ARG A 100 -31.77 14.70 -26.83
N ASP A 101 -32.09 15.52 -25.85
CA ASP A 101 -31.53 16.86 -25.71
C ASP A 101 -30.46 16.95 -24.61
N PHE A 102 -30.21 15.86 -23.86
CA PHE A 102 -29.24 15.82 -22.75
C PHE A 102 -27.81 16.20 -23.16
N TYR A 103 -27.35 15.81 -24.35
CA TYR A 103 -25.98 16.13 -24.83
C TYR A 103 -25.93 17.35 -25.74
N LYS A 104 -26.99 18.16 -25.82
CA LYS A 104 -26.94 19.41 -26.60
C LYS A 104 -25.88 20.34 -26.03
N ARG A 105 -24.93 20.72 -26.88
CA ARG A 105 -23.76 21.53 -26.51
C ARG A 105 -24.15 22.89 -25.96
N PHE A 106 -25.27 23.44 -26.42
CA PHE A 106 -25.87 24.66 -25.87
C PHE A 106 -26.15 24.54 -24.36
N HIS A 107 -26.91 23.52 -23.95
CA HIS A 107 -27.28 23.33 -22.54
C HIS A 107 -26.07 22.96 -21.67
N LEU A 108 -25.20 22.07 -22.16
CA LEU A 108 -23.98 21.71 -21.43
C LEU A 108 -23.05 22.92 -21.22
N ARG A 109 -22.82 23.72 -22.27
CA ARG A 109 -21.97 24.91 -22.16
C ARG A 109 -22.57 25.96 -21.22
N ASN A 110 -23.88 26.20 -21.30
CA ASN A 110 -24.54 27.14 -20.42
C ASN A 110 -24.47 26.70 -18.96
N PHE A 111 -24.74 25.42 -18.68
CA PHE A 111 -24.61 24.85 -17.34
C PHE A 111 -23.21 25.09 -16.77
N PHE A 112 -22.15 24.69 -17.49
CA PHE A 112 -20.78 24.87 -16.97
C PHE A 112 -20.30 26.33 -16.93
N SER A 113 -21.00 27.27 -17.57
CA SER A 113 -20.68 28.69 -17.54
C SER A 113 -21.39 29.45 -16.42
N GLN A 114 -22.44 28.87 -15.82
CA GLN A 114 -23.10 29.45 -14.66
C GLN A 114 -22.20 29.37 -13.43
N PHE A 115 -22.25 30.42 -12.61
CA PHE A 115 -21.39 30.56 -11.43
C PHE A 115 -21.53 29.38 -10.45
N ASP A 116 -22.76 28.91 -10.22
CA ASP A 116 -23.06 27.84 -9.25
C ASP A 116 -22.49 26.47 -9.65
N TYR A 117 -22.35 26.23 -10.96
CA TYR A 117 -21.95 24.93 -11.52
C TYR A 117 -20.53 24.93 -12.11
N GLN A 118 -19.84 26.07 -12.09
CA GLN A 118 -18.50 26.20 -12.65
C GLN A 118 -17.49 25.22 -12.03
N GLN A 119 -17.69 24.86 -10.75
CA GLN A 119 -16.88 23.86 -10.04
C GLN A 119 -16.81 22.50 -10.76
N PHE A 120 -17.87 22.10 -11.47
CA PHE A 120 -17.94 20.83 -12.18
C PHE A 120 -17.19 20.83 -13.50
N ARG A 121 -16.83 22.01 -14.04
CA ARG A 121 -16.13 22.11 -15.33
C ARG A 121 -14.80 21.37 -15.31
N GLY A 122 -14.07 21.44 -14.18
CA GLY A 122 -12.80 20.72 -14.00
C GLY A 122 -12.96 19.21 -13.79
N MET A 123 -14.18 18.74 -13.47
CA MET A 123 -14.47 17.35 -13.16
C MET A 123 -14.95 16.55 -14.38
N VAL A 124 -15.31 17.22 -15.49
CA VAL A 124 -15.90 16.57 -16.68
C VAL A 124 -15.04 16.82 -17.92
N LYS A 125 -14.61 15.74 -18.58
CA LYS A 125 -13.90 15.79 -19.85
C LYS A 125 -14.87 15.59 -21.01
N ILE A 126 -15.02 16.63 -21.83
CA ILE A 126 -15.88 16.63 -23.01
C ILE A 126 -15.02 16.46 -24.28
N ARG A 127 -15.52 15.65 -25.21
CA ARG A 127 -15.03 15.45 -26.58
C ARG A 127 -15.66 16.49 -27.50
N ASP A 128 -14.83 17.26 -28.18
CA ASP A 128 -15.27 18.28 -29.13
C ASP A 128 -15.41 17.77 -30.57
N ASP A 129 -14.95 16.53 -30.82
CA ASP A 129 -14.95 15.82 -32.11
C ASP A 129 -16.29 15.14 -32.46
N ILE A 130 -17.24 15.13 -31.53
CA ILE A 130 -18.51 14.42 -31.67
C ILE A 130 -19.62 15.39 -32.14
N PRO A 131 -20.55 14.93 -33.01
CA PRO A 131 -21.73 15.70 -33.42
C PRO A 131 -22.58 16.18 -32.24
N ASP A 132 -23.26 17.32 -32.40
CA ASP A 132 -24.13 17.87 -31.35
C ASP A 132 -25.29 16.91 -31.03
N GLY A 133 -25.53 16.66 -29.73
CA GLY A 133 -26.56 15.73 -29.26
C GLY A 133 -26.11 14.26 -29.10
N GLU A 134 -24.91 13.90 -29.54
CA GLU A 134 -24.30 12.58 -29.32
C GLU A 134 -23.45 12.54 -28.02
N PRO A 135 -23.15 11.36 -27.44
CA PRO A 135 -22.50 11.25 -26.13
C PRO A 135 -21.07 11.81 -26.16
N CYS A 136 -20.97 13.09 -25.82
CA CYS A 136 -19.73 13.87 -25.88
C CYS A 136 -18.88 13.72 -24.62
N ILE A 137 -19.34 13.06 -23.56
CA ILE A 137 -18.59 12.94 -22.31
C ILE A 137 -17.62 11.77 -22.41
N LYS A 138 -16.33 12.05 -22.25
CA LYS A 138 -15.27 11.03 -22.28
C LYS A 138 -15.07 10.38 -20.94
N ALA A 139 -14.96 11.20 -19.90
CA ALA A 139 -14.68 10.77 -18.55
C ALA A 139 -15.14 11.87 -17.60
N PHE A 140 -15.49 11.51 -16.37
CA PHE A 140 -15.78 12.48 -15.34
C PHE A 140 -15.44 11.97 -13.96
N THR A 141 -15.41 12.87 -12.98
CA THR A 141 -15.20 12.52 -11.58
C THR A 141 -16.37 12.96 -10.74
N PHE A 142 -16.61 12.25 -9.65
CA PHE A 142 -17.50 12.68 -8.58
C PHE A 142 -16.90 12.30 -7.23
N GLN A 143 -17.41 12.92 -6.18
CA GLN A 143 -16.91 12.74 -4.83
C GLN A 143 -18.06 12.36 -3.91
N THR A 144 -17.80 11.49 -2.93
CA THR A 144 -18.74 11.14 -1.86
C THR A 144 -17.97 11.11 -0.56
N SER A 145 -18.59 11.51 0.56
CA SER A 145 -17.90 11.60 1.85
C SER A 145 -18.21 10.43 2.77
N PHE A 146 -17.22 10.03 3.56
CA PHE A 146 -17.31 8.97 4.55
C PHE A 146 -16.82 9.47 5.92
N TYR A 147 -17.41 8.96 6.99
CA TYR A 147 -17.12 9.34 8.38
C TYR A 147 -16.62 8.12 9.19
N GLY A 148 -15.96 8.37 10.31
CA GLY A 148 -15.58 7.33 11.27
C GLY A 148 -14.41 6.44 10.84
N LEU A 149 -13.65 6.86 9.82
CA LEU A 149 -12.46 6.16 9.33
C LEU A 149 -11.20 6.54 10.13
N ASN A 150 -11.28 6.36 11.45
CA ASN A 150 -10.23 6.75 12.40
C ASN A 150 -9.04 5.76 12.49
N SER A 151 -9.18 4.55 11.95
CA SER A 151 -8.12 3.53 11.98
C SER A 151 -7.71 3.13 10.57
N TRP A 152 -6.42 2.87 10.37
CA TRP A 152 -5.87 2.34 9.12
C TRP A 152 -6.53 1.04 8.69
N GLU A 153 -6.94 0.17 9.62
CA GLU A 153 -7.62 -1.08 9.29
C GLU A 153 -9.03 -0.85 8.73
N LYS A 154 -9.76 0.11 9.31
CA LYS A 154 -11.08 0.54 8.80
C LYS A 154 -10.95 1.16 7.42
N ARG A 155 -9.99 2.08 7.24
CA ARG A 155 -9.67 2.69 5.93
C ARG A 155 -9.37 1.65 4.88
N GLN A 156 -8.56 0.65 5.22
CA GLN A 156 -8.20 -0.44 4.31
C GLN A 156 -9.43 -1.28 3.93
N THR A 157 -10.23 -1.70 4.92
CA THR A 157 -11.42 -2.53 4.69
C THR A 157 -12.43 -1.81 3.80
N GLU A 158 -12.65 -0.52 4.06
CA GLU A 158 -13.60 0.27 3.28
C GLU A 158 -13.08 0.55 1.85
N LEU A 159 -11.77 0.80 1.68
CA LEU A 159 -11.15 0.91 0.35
C LEU A 159 -11.40 -0.33 -0.52
N PHE A 160 -11.19 -1.53 0.04
CA PHE A 160 -11.46 -2.78 -0.66
C PHE A 160 -12.96 -2.98 -0.95
N ARG A 161 -13.84 -2.51 -0.05
CA ARG A 161 -15.28 -2.56 -0.25
C ARG A 161 -15.70 -1.68 -1.43
N TRP A 162 -15.22 -0.43 -1.51
CA TRP A 162 -15.50 0.44 -2.65
C TRP A 162 -15.02 -0.18 -3.95
N ARG A 163 -13.78 -0.68 -4.00
CA ARG A 163 -13.24 -1.36 -5.19
C ARG A 163 -14.07 -2.57 -5.61
N ARG A 164 -14.56 -3.36 -4.66
CA ARG A 164 -15.45 -4.49 -4.95
C ARG A 164 -16.74 -4.01 -5.60
N ILE A 165 -17.38 -2.97 -5.06
CA ILE A 165 -18.60 -2.39 -5.64
C ILE A 165 -18.32 -1.88 -7.06
N LEU A 166 -17.23 -1.12 -7.26
CA LEU A 166 -16.87 -0.60 -8.59
C LEU A 166 -16.59 -1.72 -9.61
N ASN A 167 -15.97 -2.82 -9.17
CA ASN A 167 -15.68 -3.97 -10.03
C ASN A 167 -16.93 -4.77 -10.44
N GLU A 168 -18.05 -4.63 -9.74
CA GLU A 168 -19.33 -5.25 -10.13
C GLU A 168 -19.97 -4.56 -11.35
N TYR A 169 -19.50 -3.36 -11.73
CA TYR A 169 -19.97 -2.60 -12.90
C TYR A 169 -18.81 -2.36 -13.89
N PRO A 170 -18.27 -3.43 -14.52
CA PRO A 170 -17.10 -3.33 -15.40
C PRO A 170 -17.34 -2.44 -16.63
N GLU A 171 -18.59 -2.27 -17.07
CA GLU A 171 -18.96 -1.44 -18.21
C GLU A 171 -18.72 0.07 -17.99
N ILE A 172 -18.71 0.53 -16.74
CA ILE A 172 -18.51 1.94 -16.37
C ILE A 172 -17.01 2.26 -16.21
N ARG A 173 -16.18 1.23 -15.97
CA ARG A 173 -14.74 1.31 -15.68
C ARG A 173 -14.40 2.43 -14.70
N ALA A 174 -14.94 2.31 -13.50
CA ALA A 174 -14.69 3.24 -12.42
C ALA A 174 -13.36 2.93 -11.70
N PHE A 175 -12.61 3.95 -11.33
CA PHE A 175 -11.45 3.82 -10.44
C PHE A 175 -11.50 4.85 -9.31
N LEU A 176 -10.89 4.51 -8.18
CA LEU A 176 -10.87 5.36 -7.00
C LEU A 176 -9.51 6.06 -6.85
N ALA A 177 -9.54 7.35 -6.60
CA ALA A 177 -8.39 8.20 -6.31
C ALA A 177 -8.77 9.28 -5.28
N GLY A 178 -7.88 10.25 -5.03
CA GLY A 178 -8.15 11.39 -4.14
C GLY A 178 -8.29 11.05 -2.66
N ILE A 179 -8.23 9.78 -2.27
CA ILE A 179 -8.00 9.34 -0.89
C ILE A 179 -6.51 9.34 -0.59
N PHE A 180 -6.15 9.43 0.69
CA PHE A 180 -4.82 9.10 1.22
C PHE A 180 -4.13 8.08 0.33
N SER A 181 -2.97 8.47 -0.23
CA SER A 181 -2.23 7.73 -1.25
C SER A 181 -2.61 6.23 -1.25
N PRO A 182 -3.55 5.80 -2.12
CA PRO A 182 -4.14 4.45 -2.06
C PRO A 182 -3.06 3.37 -2.16
N PHE A 183 -1.94 3.75 -2.80
CA PHE A 183 -0.67 3.08 -2.79
C PHE A 183 -0.21 2.62 -1.40
N LEU A 184 -0.25 3.47 -0.36
CA LEU A 184 0.20 3.12 1.00
C LEU A 184 -0.70 2.05 1.63
N ILE A 185 -2.01 2.14 1.40
CA ILE A 185 -2.99 1.16 1.91
C ILE A 185 -2.81 -0.18 1.19
N ASP A 186 -2.60 -0.15 -0.13
CA ASP A 186 -2.34 -1.35 -0.93
C ASP A 186 -1.01 -2.02 -0.61
N GLN A 187 0.02 -1.20 -0.35
CA GLN A 187 1.34 -1.66 0.06
C GLN A 187 1.24 -2.41 1.39
N ARG A 188 0.51 -1.88 2.39
CA ARG A 188 0.33 -2.53 3.70
C ARG A 188 -0.16 -3.98 3.60
N LYS A 189 -1.14 -4.26 2.72
CA LYS A 189 -1.65 -5.63 2.51
C LYS A 189 -0.59 -6.55 1.90
N THR A 190 0.26 -6.00 1.04
CA THR A 190 1.19 -6.77 0.21
C THR A 190 2.55 -6.96 0.89
N ILE A 191 2.94 -6.09 1.83
CA ILE A 191 4.25 -6.13 2.51
C ILE A 191 4.45 -7.47 3.22
N ALA A 192 3.58 -7.87 4.15
CA ALA A 192 3.78 -9.09 4.93
C ALA A 192 3.98 -10.36 4.07
N PRO A 193 3.07 -10.69 3.12
CA PRO A 193 3.27 -11.87 2.27
C PRO A 193 4.51 -11.75 1.36
N SER A 194 4.79 -10.56 0.82
CA SER A 194 5.97 -10.35 -0.04
C SER A 194 7.28 -10.46 0.73
N SER A 195 7.31 -9.97 1.97
CA SER A 195 8.44 -10.11 2.90
C SER A 195 8.70 -11.58 3.20
N MET A 196 7.67 -12.35 3.55
CA MET A 196 7.81 -13.78 3.80
C MET A 196 8.30 -14.54 2.56
N GLN A 197 7.76 -14.23 1.38
CA GLN A 197 8.20 -14.84 0.12
C GLN A 197 9.66 -14.51 -0.19
N SER A 198 10.09 -13.28 0.06
CA SER A 198 11.45 -12.83 -0.23
C SER A 198 12.47 -13.39 0.75
N VAL A 199 12.13 -13.47 2.04
CA VAL A 199 12.98 -14.14 3.05
C VAL A 199 13.08 -15.63 2.72
N GLY A 200 11.95 -16.28 2.42
CA GLY A 200 11.93 -17.69 2.04
C GLY A 200 12.73 -17.98 0.76
N SER A 201 12.61 -17.13 -0.27
CA SER A 201 13.37 -17.28 -1.51
C SER A 201 14.86 -17.02 -1.31
N ALA A 202 15.24 -16.02 -0.50
CA ALA A 202 16.63 -15.75 -0.16
C ALA A 202 17.27 -16.95 0.56
N VAL A 203 16.60 -17.50 1.58
CA VAL A 203 17.08 -18.70 2.29
C VAL A 203 17.19 -19.90 1.34
N ALA A 204 16.19 -20.12 0.49
CA ALA A 204 16.20 -21.22 -0.48
C ALA A 204 17.35 -21.11 -1.48
N VAL A 205 17.57 -19.92 -2.07
CA VAL A 205 18.66 -19.68 -3.01
C VAL A 205 20.02 -19.85 -2.33
N MET A 206 20.19 -19.35 -1.10
CA MET A 206 21.43 -19.52 -0.35
C MET A 206 21.70 -21.00 -0.02
N THR A 207 20.69 -21.75 0.42
CA THR A 207 20.82 -23.20 0.61
C THR A 207 21.19 -23.92 -0.70
N LEU A 208 20.59 -23.54 -1.83
CA LEU A 208 20.92 -24.13 -3.14
C LEU A 208 22.36 -23.84 -3.57
N ILE A 209 22.83 -22.60 -3.40
CA ILE A 209 24.22 -22.21 -3.70
C ILE A 209 25.17 -23.02 -2.81
N SER A 210 24.89 -23.09 -1.51
CA SER A 210 25.73 -23.84 -0.58
C SER A 210 25.73 -25.34 -0.86
N LEU A 211 24.63 -25.94 -1.33
CA LEU A 211 24.60 -27.32 -1.81
C LEU A 211 25.54 -27.57 -3.00
N PHE A 212 25.73 -26.57 -3.86
CA PHE A 212 26.61 -26.68 -5.03
C PHE A 212 28.09 -26.50 -4.66
N PHE A 213 28.39 -25.57 -3.76
CA PHE A 213 29.78 -25.23 -3.38
C PHE A 213 30.36 -26.14 -2.28
N LEU A 214 29.54 -26.68 -1.38
CA LEU A 214 30.00 -27.58 -0.31
C LEU A 214 29.79 -29.04 -0.73
N PRO A 215 30.85 -29.87 -0.74
CA PRO A 215 30.76 -31.27 -1.18
C PRO A 215 30.07 -32.19 -0.16
N ASP A 216 29.95 -31.81 1.12
CA ASP A 216 29.31 -32.62 2.16
C ASP A 216 27.88 -32.17 2.50
N LYS A 217 26.91 -33.09 2.33
CA LYS A 217 25.48 -32.82 2.53
C LYS A 217 25.10 -32.59 4.00
N GLN A 218 25.83 -33.19 4.96
CA GLN A 218 25.53 -33.00 6.38
C GLN A 218 25.87 -31.58 6.84
N SER A 219 27.02 -31.05 6.42
CA SER A 219 27.41 -29.67 6.68
C SER A 219 26.39 -28.67 6.10
N VAL A 220 25.88 -28.91 4.87
CA VAL A 220 24.87 -28.03 4.27
C VAL A 220 23.54 -28.05 5.04
N PHE A 221 23.14 -29.21 5.58
CA PHE A 221 21.95 -29.31 6.40
C PHE A 221 22.08 -28.48 7.69
N VAL A 222 23.20 -28.61 8.41
CA VAL A 222 23.46 -27.85 9.64
C VAL A 222 23.53 -26.35 9.35
N MET A 223 24.19 -25.96 8.26
CA MET A 223 24.27 -24.58 7.82
C MET A 223 22.89 -24.00 7.48
N SER A 224 22.05 -24.75 6.75
CA SER A 224 20.69 -24.32 6.41
C SER A 224 19.80 -24.19 7.65
N PHE A 225 19.93 -25.10 8.62
CA PHE A 225 19.23 -24.99 9.89
C PHE A 225 19.66 -23.75 10.69
N SER A 226 20.97 -23.47 10.75
CA SER A 226 21.50 -22.25 11.36
C SER A 226 20.95 -20.99 10.68
N LEU A 227 20.89 -20.98 9.35
CA LEU A 227 20.35 -19.86 8.57
C LEU A 227 18.87 -19.59 8.87
N ILE A 228 18.05 -20.65 8.93
CA ILE A 228 16.64 -20.55 9.29
C ILE A 228 16.49 -20.01 10.72
N SER A 229 17.30 -20.52 11.66
CA SER A 229 17.32 -20.07 13.05
C SER A 229 17.64 -18.58 13.18
N ILE A 230 18.70 -18.10 12.51
CA ILE A 230 19.09 -16.69 12.52
C ILE A 230 18.00 -15.82 11.89
N SER A 231 17.41 -16.25 10.77
CA SER A 231 16.32 -15.53 10.10
C SER A 231 15.09 -15.38 11.01
N MET A 232 14.68 -16.46 11.68
CA MET A 232 13.61 -16.42 12.68
C MET A 232 13.98 -15.54 13.88
N GLY A 233 15.24 -15.57 14.33
CA GLY A 233 15.74 -14.73 15.40
C GLY A 233 15.68 -13.24 15.08
N VAL A 234 16.08 -12.82 13.87
CA VAL A 234 16.00 -11.42 13.41
C VAL A 234 14.54 -10.97 13.35
N CYS A 235 13.67 -11.76 12.71
CA CYS A 235 12.24 -11.44 12.63
C CYS A 235 11.57 -11.39 14.03
N GLY A 236 11.93 -12.32 14.91
CA GLY A 236 11.43 -12.36 16.28
C GLY A 236 11.89 -11.16 17.11
N PHE A 237 13.16 -10.77 16.99
CA PHE A 237 13.72 -9.61 17.69
C PHE A 237 13.06 -8.31 17.22
N LEU A 238 12.83 -8.14 15.90
CA LEU A 238 12.10 -6.99 15.36
C LEU A 238 10.66 -6.92 15.90
N CYS A 239 10.00 -8.07 16.05
CA CYS A 239 8.68 -8.15 16.65
C CYS A 239 8.68 -7.76 18.14
N LEU A 240 9.68 -8.21 18.90
CA LEU A 240 9.82 -7.87 20.33
C LEU A 240 10.18 -6.39 20.54
N TRP A 241 10.95 -5.82 19.62
CA TRP A 241 11.29 -4.40 19.62
C TRP A 241 10.09 -3.51 19.23
N GLY A 242 9.01 -4.10 18.71
CA GLY A 242 7.83 -3.37 18.25
C GLY A 242 8.06 -2.58 16.97
N SER A 243 9.03 -3.00 16.14
CA SER A 243 9.24 -2.39 14.83
C SER A 243 8.09 -2.73 13.88
N GLU A 244 7.53 -1.73 13.21
CA GLU A 244 6.60 -1.97 12.10
C GLU A 244 7.35 -2.59 10.92
N LEU A 245 6.71 -3.53 10.22
CA LEU A 245 7.26 -4.14 9.01
C LEU A 245 6.91 -3.25 7.81
N ASP A 246 7.93 -2.67 7.21
CA ASP A 246 7.86 -1.81 6.03
C ASP A 246 8.84 -2.29 4.94
N SER A 247 8.83 -1.64 3.77
CA SER A 247 9.73 -2.04 2.68
C SER A 247 11.21 -1.79 2.98
N VAL A 248 11.54 -0.83 3.87
CA VAL A 248 12.93 -0.56 4.25
C VAL A 248 13.44 -1.62 5.23
N SER A 249 12.68 -1.93 6.29
CA SER A 249 13.01 -3.00 7.24
C SER A 249 13.11 -4.36 6.55
N MET A 250 12.27 -4.63 5.54
CA MET A 250 12.40 -5.81 4.68
C MET A 250 13.78 -5.87 4.01
N GLY A 251 14.27 -4.76 3.47
CA GLY A 251 15.62 -4.67 2.92
C GLY A 251 16.70 -4.96 3.96
N CYS A 252 16.57 -4.40 5.17
CA CYS A 252 17.48 -4.65 6.29
C CYS A 252 17.50 -6.13 6.70
N ILE A 253 16.35 -6.80 6.73
CA ILE A 253 16.26 -8.25 7.03
C ILE A 253 17.03 -9.05 5.98
N ILE A 254 16.85 -8.75 4.69
CA ILE A 254 17.55 -9.45 3.61
C ILE A 254 19.07 -9.23 3.70
N MET A 255 19.51 -7.99 3.99
CA MET A 255 20.93 -7.71 4.20
C MET A 255 21.49 -8.46 5.41
N ALA A 256 20.75 -8.53 6.52
CA ALA A 256 21.16 -9.29 7.71
C ALA A 256 21.29 -10.79 7.42
N ILE A 257 20.37 -11.36 6.63
CA ILE A 257 20.46 -12.76 6.15
C ILE A 257 21.74 -12.95 5.32
N GLY A 258 22.07 -12.02 4.41
CA GLY A 258 23.30 -12.06 3.62
C GLY A 258 24.57 -12.10 4.48
N LEU A 259 24.65 -11.23 5.49
CA LEU A 259 25.78 -11.21 6.44
C LEU A 259 25.85 -12.51 7.28
N ALA A 260 24.71 -13.04 7.71
CA ALA A 260 24.66 -14.29 8.47
C ALA A 260 25.14 -15.51 7.66
N VAL A 261 24.78 -15.56 6.37
CA VAL A 261 25.23 -16.61 5.44
C VAL A 261 26.74 -16.55 5.24
N ASP A 262 27.29 -15.35 5.05
CA ASP A 262 28.72 -15.15 4.83
C ASP A 262 29.56 -15.76 5.98
N PHE A 263 29.22 -15.43 7.22
CA PHE A 263 29.88 -16.00 8.40
C PHE A 263 29.72 -17.52 8.49
N SER A 264 28.51 -18.02 8.21
CA SER A 264 28.20 -19.46 8.28
C SER A 264 28.98 -20.28 7.25
N ILE A 265 29.11 -19.78 6.02
CA ILE A 265 29.86 -20.44 4.94
C ILE A 265 31.35 -20.46 5.26
N HIS A 266 31.93 -19.35 5.73
CA HIS A 266 33.35 -19.31 6.09
C HIS A 266 33.73 -20.34 7.15
N ILE A 267 32.88 -20.50 8.18
CA ILE A 267 33.06 -21.50 9.23
C ILE A 267 32.90 -22.92 8.67
N CYS A 268 31.81 -23.19 7.94
CA CYS A 268 31.54 -24.53 7.40
C CYS A 268 32.59 -24.98 6.38
N TYR A 269 33.01 -24.08 5.49
CA TYR A 269 34.03 -24.36 4.48
C TYR A 269 35.38 -24.67 5.12
N ARG A 270 35.81 -23.89 6.13
CA ARG A 270 37.08 -24.17 6.83
C ARG A 270 37.01 -25.46 7.63
N TYR A 271 35.89 -25.72 8.31
CA TYR A 271 35.66 -26.99 9.03
C TYR A 271 35.78 -28.20 8.11
N HIS A 272 35.25 -28.09 6.88
CA HIS A 272 35.36 -29.15 5.89
C HIS A 272 36.78 -29.31 5.32
N ARG A 273 37.53 -28.22 5.19
CA ARG A 273 38.94 -28.23 4.73
C ARG A 273 39.93 -28.79 5.76
N CYS A 274 39.55 -28.95 7.02
CA CYS A 274 40.40 -29.57 8.05
C CYS A 274 40.67 -31.05 7.74
N SER A 275 41.86 -31.52 8.08
CA SER A 275 42.32 -32.87 7.74
C SER A 275 41.40 -33.96 8.29
N SER A 276 41.12 -35.00 7.50
CA SER A 276 40.25 -36.12 7.88
C SER A 276 40.81 -36.95 9.06
N SER A 277 42.10 -36.80 9.38
CA SER A 277 42.77 -37.48 10.49
C SER A 277 42.51 -36.85 11.87
N MET A 278 41.89 -35.67 11.92
CA MET A 278 41.64 -34.93 13.16
C MET A 278 40.29 -35.30 13.79
N THR A 279 40.23 -35.31 15.12
CA THR A 279 38.95 -35.50 15.84
C THR A 279 38.02 -34.30 15.62
N ALA A 280 36.71 -34.49 15.81
CA ALA A 280 35.72 -33.42 15.62
C ALA A 280 36.02 -32.18 16.46
N GLU A 281 36.49 -32.37 17.70
CA GLU A 281 36.91 -31.30 18.60
C GLU A 281 38.09 -30.51 18.03
N GLN A 282 39.14 -31.20 17.57
CA GLN A 282 40.32 -30.57 16.98
C GLN A 282 39.97 -29.77 15.73
N LYS A 283 39.05 -30.26 14.90
CA LYS A 283 38.56 -29.54 13.71
C LYS A 283 37.85 -28.23 14.07
N VAL A 284 37.02 -28.23 15.13
CA VAL A 284 36.34 -27.02 15.60
C VAL A 284 37.36 -26.00 16.12
N ILE A 285 38.33 -26.45 16.93
CA ILE A 285 39.38 -25.58 17.49
C ILE A 285 40.21 -24.94 16.37
N GLU A 286 40.65 -25.72 15.39
CA GLU A 286 41.44 -25.20 14.25
C GLU A 286 40.61 -24.25 13.36
N THR A 287 39.33 -24.57 13.15
CA THR A 287 38.44 -23.69 12.38
C THR A 287 38.27 -22.34 13.07
N LEU A 288 37.99 -22.37 14.38
CA LEU A 288 37.76 -21.16 15.17
C LEU A 288 39.03 -20.33 15.33
N SER A 289 40.21 -20.95 15.45
CA SER A 289 41.48 -20.23 15.57
C SER A 289 41.84 -19.44 14.31
N ILE A 290 41.38 -19.89 13.13
CA ILE A 290 41.67 -19.25 11.84
C ILE A 290 40.56 -18.30 11.41
N VAL A 291 39.29 -18.71 11.54
CA VAL A 291 38.13 -17.94 11.04
C VAL A 291 37.56 -17.00 12.10
N GLY A 292 37.78 -17.29 13.39
CA GLY A 292 37.20 -16.54 14.49
C GLY A 292 37.60 -15.06 14.51
N TYR A 293 38.90 -14.76 14.39
CA TYR A 293 39.37 -13.37 14.42
C TYR A 293 38.85 -12.53 13.24
N PRO A 294 38.93 -12.99 11.97
CA PRO A 294 38.32 -12.27 10.83
C PRO A 294 36.82 -12.03 10.98
N VAL A 295 36.05 -13.04 11.41
CA VAL A 295 34.59 -12.92 11.58
C VAL A 295 34.24 -11.94 12.71
N LEU A 296 34.94 -12.00 13.84
CA LEU A 296 34.75 -11.05 14.94
C LEU A 296 35.14 -9.62 14.54
N GLN A 297 36.21 -9.46 13.76
CA GLN A 297 36.62 -8.16 13.23
C GLN A 297 35.55 -7.58 12.29
N ALA A 298 35.00 -8.40 11.39
CA ALA A 298 33.95 -7.99 10.46
C ALA A 298 32.63 -7.61 11.17
N GLY A 299 32.21 -8.42 12.15
CA GLY A 299 31.05 -8.10 13.00
C GLY A 299 31.28 -6.83 13.82
N GLY A 300 32.46 -6.68 14.43
CA GLY A 300 32.84 -5.53 15.24
C GLY A 300 32.92 -4.23 14.44
N SER A 301 33.47 -4.25 13.23
CA SER A 301 33.52 -3.06 12.37
C SER A 301 32.13 -2.63 11.91
N THR A 302 31.23 -3.58 11.63
CA THR A 302 29.82 -3.29 11.28
C THR A 302 29.08 -2.66 12.46
N LEU A 303 29.26 -3.19 13.68
CA LEU A 303 28.68 -2.61 14.89
C LEU A 303 29.22 -1.20 15.15
N TRP A 304 30.53 -0.98 15.00
CA TRP A 304 31.15 0.33 15.14
C TRP A 304 30.64 1.33 14.08
N ALA A 305 30.41 0.88 12.85
CA ALA A 305 29.77 1.73 11.84
C ALA A 305 28.35 2.09 12.27
N MET A 306 27.58 1.14 12.82
CA MET A 306 26.21 1.38 13.27
C MET A 306 26.09 2.35 14.46
N THR A 307 27.11 2.46 15.32
CA THR A 307 27.08 3.45 16.42
C THR A 307 27.19 4.89 15.93
N THR A 308 27.66 5.12 14.70
CA THR A 308 27.75 6.46 14.12
C THR A 308 26.42 6.94 13.53
N LEU A 309 25.51 6.04 13.16
CA LEU A 309 24.22 6.37 12.54
C LEU A 309 23.34 7.31 13.39
N PRO A 310 23.18 7.10 14.71
CA PRO A 310 22.41 8.01 15.57
C PRO A 310 22.98 9.43 15.65
N LEU A 311 24.27 9.64 15.37
CA LEU A 311 24.93 10.95 15.44
C LEU A 311 24.71 11.78 14.16
N VAL A 312 24.20 11.17 13.09
CA VAL A 312 24.00 11.82 11.79
C VAL A 312 22.58 12.43 11.65
N ILE A 313 21.76 12.37 12.71
CA ILE A 313 20.37 12.87 12.78
C ILE A 313 20.29 14.07 13.73
#